data_AF-A0ABD5VDF3-F1
#
_entry.id   AF-A0ABD5VDF3-F1
#
_cell.length_a   1.000
_cell.length_b   1.000
_cell.length_c   1.000
_cell.angle_alpha   90.00
_cell.angle_beta   90.00
_cell.angle_gamma   90.00
#
_symmetry.space_group_name_H-M   'P 1'
#
loop_
_entity.id
_entity.type
_entity.pdbx_description
1 polymer ?
#
loop_
_entity_poly.entity_id
_entity_poly.type
_entity_poly.pdbx_seq_one_letter_code
_entity_poly.pdbx_strand_id
1 'polypeptide(L)'
;MSTSELETASADTCPWCNGTRAGGRTVTVGPPPHLGDAHAFEMHVDCVHDWQEFVARARQLASAGARQTLLTYPLENGIGRLVETGRGGTHPLTADG
;
A
#
# COMPACT_ATOMS: atom_id res chain seq x y z
N MET A 1 10.19 -30.13 0.35
CA MET A 1 10.28 -28.67 0.20
C MET A 1 10.17 -28.10 1.59
N SER A 2 11.31 -27.68 2.14
CA SER A 2 11.48 -27.37 3.55
C SER A 2 11.03 -25.95 3.83
N THR A 3 10.21 -25.77 4.87
CA THR A 3 9.66 -24.48 5.31
C THR A 3 10.71 -23.41 5.63
N SER A 4 11.97 -23.80 5.85
CA SER A 4 13.09 -22.91 6.14
C SER A 4 13.57 -22.05 4.96
N GLU A 5 13.30 -22.48 3.72
CA GLU A 5 13.75 -21.75 2.51
C GLU A 5 12.85 -20.55 2.18
N LEU A 6 11.58 -20.58 2.60
CA LEU A 6 10.61 -19.50 2.38
C LEU A 6 10.79 -18.32 3.37
N GLU A 7 11.18 -18.61 4.61
CA GLU A 7 11.48 -17.58 5.62
C GLU A 7 12.69 -16.73 5.20
N THR A 8 13.70 -17.35 4.59
CA THR A 8 14.94 -16.67 4.19
C THR A 8 14.71 -15.76 2.98
N ALA A 9 13.87 -16.15 2.02
CA ALA A 9 13.55 -15.33 0.84
C ALA A 9 12.74 -14.05 1.19
N SER A 10 11.90 -14.12 2.23
CA SER A 10 11.12 -12.97 2.70
C SER A 10 12.00 -11.95 3.42
N ALA A 11 13.07 -12.44 4.08
CA ALA A 11 14.04 -11.62 4.77
C ALA A 11 14.95 -10.80 3.85
N ASP A 12 14.96 -11.04 2.52
CA ASP A 12 15.76 -10.28 1.55
C ASP A 12 14.93 -9.39 0.60
N THR A 13 13.61 -9.35 0.77
CA THR A 13 12.72 -8.58 -0.11
C THR A 13 12.33 -7.24 0.50
N CYS A 14 12.39 -6.16 -0.27
CA CYS A 14 11.91 -4.85 0.16
C CYS A 14 10.37 -4.85 0.19
N PRO A 15 9.74 -4.56 1.34
CA PRO A 15 8.28 -4.68 1.50
C PRO A 15 7.46 -3.67 0.69
N TRP A 16 8.09 -2.61 0.16
CA TRP A 16 7.40 -1.59 -0.63
C TRP A 16 7.33 -1.92 -2.12
N CYS A 17 8.47 -2.22 -2.73
CA CYS A 17 8.55 -2.50 -4.17
C CYS A 17 8.52 -3.99 -4.51
N ASN A 18 8.55 -4.87 -3.50
CA ASN A 18 8.70 -6.32 -3.65
C ASN A 18 9.96 -6.75 -4.41
N GLY A 19 10.97 -5.87 -4.51
CA GLY A 19 12.26 -6.13 -5.14
C GLY A 19 13.31 -6.62 -4.15
N THR A 20 14.33 -7.32 -4.64
CA THR A 20 15.46 -7.78 -3.82
C THR A 20 16.21 -6.60 -3.20
N ARG A 21 16.57 -6.72 -1.91
CA ARG A 21 17.37 -5.70 -1.19
C ARG A 21 18.86 -5.73 -1.55
N ALA A 22 19.35 -6.86 -2.02
CA ALA A 22 20.75 -7.08 -2.39
C ALA A 22 21.28 -5.98 -3.34
N GLY A 23 22.43 -5.40 -2.99
CA GLY A 23 23.14 -4.42 -3.83
C GLY A 23 22.67 -2.96 -3.71
N GLY A 24 21.65 -2.67 -2.91
CA GLY A 24 21.15 -1.31 -2.67
C GLY A 24 21.45 -0.77 -1.26
N ARG A 25 21.33 0.55 -1.07
CA ARG A 25 21.32 1.16 0.27
C ARG A 25 19.98 0.90 0.94
N THR A 26 20.00 0.28 2.11
CA THR A 26 18.82 0.01 2.93
C THR A 26 18.81 0.87 4.18
N VAL A 27 17.62 1.06 4.73
CA VAL A 27 17.38 1.66 6.04
C VAL A 27 16.36 0.81 6.80
N THR A 28 16.49 0.79 8.12
CA THR A 28 15.56 0.12 9.00
C THR A 28 14.39 1.04 9.35
N VAL A 29 13.18 0.62 9.01
CA VAL A 29 11.92 1.20 9.49
C VAL A 29 11.55 0.46 10.76
N GLY A 30 11.77 1.11 11.90
CA GLY A 30 11.57 0.53 13.22
C GLY A 30 10.09 0.31 13.55
N PRO A 31 9.83 -0.56 14.54
CA PRO A 31 8.47 -0.82 14.99
C PRO A 31 7.88 0.43 15.66
N PRO A 32 6.55 0.58 15.66
CA PRO A 32 5.87 1.48 16.58
C PRO A 32 6.37 1.28 18.03
N PRO A 33 6.41 2.33 18.88
CA PRO A 33 7.02 2.26 20.22
C PRO A 33 6.47 1.17 21.18
N HIS A 34 5.29 0.63 20.88
CA HIS A 34 4.63 -0.41 21.67
C HIS A 34 4.87 -1.83 21.13
N LEU A 35 5.59 -1.96 20.02
CA LEU A 35 5.94 -3.23 19.41
C LEU A 35 7.45 -3.48 19.57
N GLY A 36 7.84 -4.74 19.73
CA GLY A 36 9.25 -5.12 19.83
C GLY A 36 9.98 -5.05 18.48
N ASP A 37 11.31 -5.08 18.53
CA ASP A 37 12.20 -4.96 17.37
C ASP A 37 11.96 -6.01 16.26
N ALA A 38 11.30 -7.12 16.59
CA ALA A 38 10.84 -8.13 15.64
C ALA A 38 9.88 -7.58 14.56
N HIS A 39 9.33 -6.38 14.76
CA HIS A 39 8.46 -5.71 13.78
C HIS A 39 9.17 -4.58 13.03
N ALA A 40 10.50 -4.52 13.10
CA ALA A 40 11.31 -3.67 12.21
C ALA A 40 11.40 -4.29 10.80
N PHE A 41 11.43 -3.44 9.78
CA PHE A 41 11.61 -3.86 8.39
C PHE A 41 12.77 -3.11 7.75
N GLU A 42 13.53 -3.77 6.89
CA GLU A 42 14.48 -3.08 6.03
C GLU A 42 13.85 -2.73 4.68
N MET A 43 14.10 -1.51 4.23
CA MET A 43 13.59 -0.97 2.97
C MET A 43 14.72 -0.26 2.22
N HIS A 44 14.64 -0.21 0.89
CA HIS A 44 15.52 0.67 0.12
C HIS A 44 15.28 2.13 0.53
N VAL A 45 16.32 2.96 0.54
CA VAL A 45 16.22 4.40 0.87
C VAL A 45 15.13 5.08 0.02
N ASP A 46 15.14 4.85 -1.29
CA ASP A 46 14.18 5.48 -2.20
C ASP A 46 12.74 4.99 -1.95
N CYS A 47 12.58 3.70 -1.62
CA CYS A 47 11.29 3.13 -1.24
C CYS A 47 10.73 3.75 0.05
N VAL A 48 11.59 4.15 1.00
CA VAL A 48 11.15 4.86 2.20
C VAL A 48 10.63 6.25 1.86
N HIS A 49 11.28 6.96 0.93
CA HIS A 49 10.81 8.27 0.49
C HIS A 49 9.43 8.18 -0.19
N ASP A 50 9.26 7.24 -1.11
CA ASP A 50 7.97 7.01 -1.77
C ASP A 50 6.88 6.62 -0.77
N TRP A 51 7.21 5.76 0.19
CA TRP A 51 6.30 5.35 1.25
C TRP A 51 5.87 6.55 2.13
N GLN A 52 6.81 7.42 2.49
CA GLN A 52 6.50 8.64 3.26
C GLN A 52 5.55 9.57 2.50
N GLU A 53 5.76 9.77 1.20
CA GLU A 53 4.89 10.59 0.37
C GLU A 53 3.49 9.98 0.27
N PHE A 54 3.40 8.65 0.08
CA PHE A 54 2.13 7.94 0.10
C PHE A 54 1.38 8.14 1.43
N VAL A 55 2.04 7.97 2.57
CA VAL A 55 1.43 8.18 3.90
C VAL A 55 0.93 9.61 4.06
N ALA A 56 1.68 10.61 3.59
CA ALA A 56 1.24 12.01 3.63
C ALA A 56 -0.04 12.23 2.81
N ARG A 57 -0.11 11.69 1.59
CA ARG A 57 -1.32 11.77 0.74
C ARG A 57 -2.49 11.02 1.34
N ALA A 58 -2.28 9.82 1.87
CA ALA A 58 -3.32 9.05 2.56
C ALA A 58 -3.91 9.84 3.74
N ARG A 59 -3.08 10.52 4.53
CA ARG A 59 -3.56 11.40 5.61
C ARG A 59 -4.41 12.55 5.09
N GLN A 60 -4.02 13.18 3.99
CA GLN A 60 -4.80 14.25 3.35
C GLN A 60 -6.17 13.74 2.88
N LEU A 61 -6.22 12.60 2.17
CA LEU A 61 -7.47 11.98 1.75
C LEU A 61 -8.38 11.67 2.93
N ALA A 62 -7.81 11.14 4.01
CA ALA A 62 -8.57 10.86 5.21
C ALA A 62 -9.15 12.13 5.86
N SER A 63 -8.37 13.22 5.90
CA SER A 63 -8.84 14.51 6.42
C SER A 63 -9.93 15.16 5.56
N ALA A 64 -9.94 14.88 4.26
CA ALA A 64 -10.96 15.33 3.32
C ALA A 64 -12.24 14.46 3.33
N GLY A 65 -12.34 13.48 4.24
CA GLY A 65 -13.50 12.58 4.35
C GLY A 65 -13.48 11.38 3.38
N ALA A 66 -12.45 11.24 2.55
CA ALA A 66 -12.35 10.19 1.54
C ALA A 66 -11.71 8.88 2.05
N ARG A 67 -11.48 8.74 3.36
CA ARG A 67 -10.80 7.57 3.96
C ARG A 67 -11.40 6.25 3.52
N GLN A 68 -12.72 6.11 3.62
CA GLN A 68 -13.40 4.84 3.36
C GLN A 68 -13.24 4.43 1.89
N THR A 69 -13.55 5.35 0.97
CA THR A 69 -13.53 5.07 -0.46
C THR A 69 -12.12 4.90 -1.02
N LEU A 70 -11.15 5.72 -0.61
CA LEU A 70 -9.84 5.77 -1.28
C LEU A 70 -8.72 5.05 -0.52
N LEU A 71 -8.94 4.61 0.72
CA LEU A 71 -7.94 3.87 1.49
C LEU A 71 -8.49 2.53 1.99
N THR A 72 -9.54 2.55 2.82
CA THR A 72 -10.05 1.33 3.46
C THR A 72 -10.58 0.32 2.45
N TYR A 73 -11.49 0.74 1.56
CA TYR A 73 -12.08 -0.17 0.58
C TYR A 73 -11.04 -0.79 -0.37
N PRO A 74 -10.10 -0.05 -0.99
CA PRO A 74 -9.04 -0.64 -1.82
C PRO A 74 -8.14 -1.63 -1.07
N LEU A 75 -7.81 -1.36 0.19
CA LEU A 75 -6.96 -2.26 0.99
C LEU A 75 -7.65 -3.61 1.25
N GLU A 76 -8.98 -3.59 1.45
CA GLU A 76 -9.77 -4.79 1.74
C GLU A 76 -10.25 -5.53 0.48
N ASN A 77 -10.51 -4.80 -0.61
CA ASN A 77 -11.24 -5.34 -1.78
C ASN A 77 -10.48 -5.21 -3.10
N GLY A 78 -9.32 -4.55 -3.10
CA GLY A 78 -8.57 -4.19 -4.29
C GLY A 78 -9.12 -2.94 -5.01
N ILE A 79 -8.23 -2.20 -5.67
CA ILE A 79 -8.58 -0.94 -6.36
C ILE A 79 -9.45 -1.14 -7.62
N GLY A 80 -9.34 -2.30 -8.28
CA GLY A 80 -10.03 -2.58 -9.54
C GLY A 80 -11.56 -2.53 -9.46
N ARG A 81 -12.13 -2.64 -8.26
CA ARG A 81 -13.58 -2.52 -8.03
C ARG A 81 -14.08 -1.07 -7.95
N LEU A 82 -13.20 -0.10 -7.72
CA LEU A 82 -13.55 1.33 -7.67
C LEU A 82 -13.30 2.03 -9.00
N VAL A 83 -12.36 1.50 -9.79
CA VAL A 83 -12.03 2.05 -11.10
C VAL A 83 -12.91 1.37 -12.14
N GLU A 84 -14.12 1.90 -12.31
CA GLU A 84 -14.89 1.62 -13.51
C GLU A 84 -14.22 2.35 -14.67
N THR A 85 -13.55 1.61 -15.56
CA THR A 85 -13.12 2.15 -16.85
C THR A 85 -14.39 2.55 -17.60
N GLY A 86 -14.68 3.84 -17.64
CA GLY A 86 -15.90 4.37 -18.23
C GLY A 86 -16.19 3.81 -19.62
N ARG A 87 -17.22 2.98 -19.71
CA ARG A 87 -18.13 2.97 -20.85
C ARG A 87 -19.53 2.57 -20.39
N GLY A 88 -20.39 3.58 -20.27
CA GLY A 88 -21.83 3.42 -20.46
C GLY A 88 -22.65 3.08 -19.22
N GLY A 89 -22.73 3.99 -18.26
CA GLY A 89 -23.85 4.04 -17.32
C GLY A 89 -24.82 5.14 -17.75
N THR A 90 -25.87 4.75 -18.48
CA THR A 90 -26.99 5.59 -18.92
C THR A 90 -27.57 6.41 -17.76
N HIS A 91 -27.56 7.73 -17.87
CA HIS A 91 -28.57 8.55 -17.21
C HIS A 91 -29.91 8.26 -17.91
N PRO A 92 -30.94 7.70 -17.27
CA PRO A 92 -32.29 7.92 -17.75
C PRO A 92 -32.59 9.40 -17.53
N LEU A 93 -32.63 10.17 -18.61
CA LEU A 93 -33.37 11.42 -18.62
C LEU A 93 -34.84 11.03 -18.40
N THR A 94 -35.32 11.24 -17.18
CA THR A 94 -36.75 11.30 -16.90
C THR A 94 -37.31 12.42 -17.77
N ALA A 95 -37.98 12.06 -18.87
CA ALA A 95 -38.90 12.95 -19.54
C ALA A 95 -40.28 12.66 -18.95
N ASP A 96 -40.61 13.44 -17.93
CA ASP A 96 -41.96 13.63 -17.41
C ASP A 96 -42.76 14.44 -18.45
N GLY A 97 -43.98 14.00 -18.79
CA GLY A 97 -45.06 14.83 -19.34
C GLY A 97 -45.06 15.16 -20.82
#